data_AF-A0A1H8ESY8-F1
#
_entry.id   AF-A0A1H8ESY8-F1
#
_cell.length_a   1.000
_cell.length_b   1.000
_cell.length_c   1.000
_cell.angle_alpha   90.00
_cell.angle_beta   90.00
_cell.angle_gamma   90.00
#
_symmetry.space_group_name_H-M   'P 1'
#
loop_
_entity.id
_entity.type
_entity.pdbx_description
1 polymer ?
#
loop_
_entity_poly.entity_id
_entity_poly.type
_entity_poly.pdbx_seq_one_letter_code
_entity_poly.pdbx_strand_id
1 'polypeptide(L)'
;MELERQKAILLATNLKSFVEFVDLIYHGPNKHFSQPDKLFRLKLIIDEYRLGTIADELMRVNMHAWDERSSPMLIDRFVTAWGDVTEYMENNLNDLYIFSGRLYTLTNYCRLFKEIHEES
;
A
#
# COMPACT_ATOMS: atom_id res chain seq x y z
N MET A 1 13.81 -14.69 11.74
CA MET A 1 12.96 -13.88 10.87
C MET A 1 12.02 -12.94 11.63
N GLU A 2 12.39 -12.50 12.83
CA GLU A 2 11.54 -11.58 13.60
C GLU A 2 11.55 -10.17 13.00
N LEU A 3 12.68 -9.76 12.43
CA LEU A 3 12.81 -8.48 11.75
C LEU A 3 11.93 -8.40 10.49
N GLU A 4 11.93 -9.46 9.68
CA GLU A 4 11.12 -9.59 8.46
C GLU A 4 9.63 -9.55 8.81
N ARG A 5 9.23 -10.28 9.87
CA ARG A 5 7.87 -10.25 10.42
C ARG A 5 7.44 -8.84 10.84
N GLN A 6 8.30 -8.13 11.58
CA GLN A 6 8.03 -6.75 12.01
C GLN A 6 7.91 -5.80 10.82
N LYS A 7 8.78 -5.94 9.81
CA LYS A 7 8.68 -5.17 8.55
C LYS A 7 7.36 -5.44 7.83
N ALA A 8 6.93 -6.70 7.72
CA ALA A 8 5.66 -7.06 7.08
C ALA A 8 4.44 -6.54 7.84
N ILE A 9 4.44 -6.60 9.18
CA ILE A 9 3.37 -6.00 10.01
C ILE A 9 3.31 -4.49 9.82
N LEU A 10 4.47 -3.83 9.75
CA LEU A 10 4.53 -2.39 9.57
C LEU A 10 4.06 -1.98 8.16
N LEU A 11 4.43 -2.75 7.13
CA LEU A 11 3.89 -2.61 5.78
C LEU A 11 2.36 -2.76 5.78
N ALA A 12 1.84 -3.86 6.35
CA ALA A 12 0.41 -4.13 6.44
C ALA A 12 -0.35 -2.99 7.12
N THR A 13 0.19 -2.46 8.23
CA THR A 13 -0.39 -1.34 8.97
C THR A 13 -0.46 -0.07 8.13
N ASN A 14 0.63 0.29 7.45
CA ASN A 14 0.67 1.48 6.62
C ASN A 14 -0.22 1.35 5.38
N LEU A 15 -0.24 0.17 4.75
CA LEU A 15 -1.08 -0.12 3.60
C LEU A 15 -2.56 -0.04 3.97
N LYS A 16 -2.96 -0.67 5.09
CA LYS A 16 -4.33 -0.59 5.60
C LYS A 16 -4.75 0.84 5.87
N SER A 17 -3.90 1.59 6.59
CA SER A 17 -4.17 3.00 6.88
C SER A 17 -4.25 3.87 5.62
N PHE A 18 -3.51 3.54 4.56
CA PHE A 18 -3.63 4.23 3.27
C PHE A 18 -4.98 3.94 2.60
N VAL A 19 -5.41 2.67 2.53
CA VAL A 19 -6.71 2.29 1.97
C VAL A 19 -7.85 2.97 2.71
N GLU A 20 -7.84 2.90 4.05
CA GLU A 20 -8.84 3.56 4.90
C GLU A 20 -8.84 5.07 4.71
N PHE A 21 -7.67 5.69 4.51
CA PHE A 21 -7.57 7.12 4.25
C PHE A 21 -8.16 7.51 2.90
N VAL A 22 -7.92 6.73 1.83
CA VAL A 22 -8.55 6.96 0.53
C VAL A 22 -10.07 6.85 0.65
N ASP A 23 -10.58 5.83 1.35
CA ASP A 23 -12.01 5.66 1.60
C ASP A 23 -12.60 6.83 2.40
N LEU A 24 -11.88 7.31 3.42
CA LEU A 24 -12.29 8.45 4.23
C LEU A 24 -12.40 9.73 3.38
N ILE A 25 -11.43 10.00 2.51
CA ILE A 25 -11.46 11.20 1.65
C ILE A 25 -12.56 11.07 0.59
N TYR A 26 -12.76 9.88 0.03
CA TYR A 26 -13.77 9.63 -1.01
C TYR A 26 -15.20 9.79 -0.50
N HIS A 27 -15.53 9.21 0.67
CA HIS A 27 -16.87 9.27 1.24
C HIS A 27 -17.11 10.49 2.15
N GLY A 28 -16.04 11.12 2.61
CA GLY A 28 -16.10 12.16 3.64
C GLY A 28 -16.38 13.57 3.13
N PRO A 29 -16.52 14.54 4.04
CA PRO A 29 -16.69 15.95 3.70
C PRO A 29 -15.46 16.54 2.97
N ASN A 30 -14.33 15.84 3.09
CA ASN A 30 -13.00 16.22 2.63
C ASN A 30 -12.72 15.92 1.16
N LYS A 31 -13.71 15.41 0.41
CA LYS A 31 -13.58 15.10 -1.03
C LYS A 31 -13.09 16.26 -1.90
N HIS A 32 -13.21 17.49 -1.42
CA HIS A 32 -12.78 18.70 -2.12
C HIS A 32 -11.26 18.97 -2.03
N PHE A 33 -10.53 18.25 -1.14
CA PHE A 33 -9.07 18.31 -1.09
C PHE A 33 -8.39 17.52 -2.23
N SER A 34 -9.17 16.89 -3.11
CA SER A 34 -8.66 16.19 -4.28
C SER A 34 -9.64 16.35 -5.44
N GLN A 35 -9.15 16.21 -6.67
CA GLN A 35 -10.03 16.20 -7.83
C GLN A 35 -10.90 14.91 -7.77
N PRO A 36 -12.26 15.01 -7.80
CA PRO A 36 -13.13 13.86 -7.55
C PRO A 36 -12.95 12.66 -8.50
N ASP A 37 -12.76 12.89 -9.80
CA ASP A 37 -12.53 11.85 -10.80
C ASP A 37 -11.19 11.15 -10.59
N LYS A 38 -10.16 11.92 -10.21
CA LYS A 38 -8.82 11.37 -9.89
C LYS A 38 -8.86 10.51 -8.64
N LEU A 39 -9.55 10.99 -7.61
CA LEU A 39 -9.76 10.25 -6.37
C LEU A 39 -10.56 8.97 -6.61
N PHE A 40 -11.63 9.05 -7.42
CA PHE A 40 -12.41 7.88 -7.81
C PHE A 40 -11.56 6.84 -8.55
N ARG A 41 -10.73 7.27 -9.50
CA ARG A 41 -9.84 6.37 -10.23
C ARG A 41 -8.77 5.74 -9.32
N LEU A 42 -8.20 6.51 -8.39
CA LEU A 42 -7.29 5.96 -7.37
C LEU A 42 -7.99 4.86 -6.55
N LYS A 43 -9.21 5.14 -6.09
CA LYS A 43 -10.02 4.16 -5.34
C LYS A 43 -10.28 2.89 -6.15
N LEU A 44 -10.61 3.01 -7.43
CA LEU A 44 -10.78 1.85 -8.32
C LEU A 44 -9.51 1.00 -8.42
N ILE A 45 -8.34 1.62 -8.63
CA ILE A 45 -7.06 0.90 -8.72
C ILE A 45 -6.79 0.11 -7.41
N ILE A 46 -7.02 0.75 -6.27
CA ILE A 46 -6.85 0.13 -4.94
C ILE A 46 -7.75 -1.10 -4.77
N ASP A 47 -9.00 -1.00 -5.22
CA ASP A 47 -9.99 -2.07 -5.11
C ASP A 47 -9.72 -3.21 -6.09
N GLU A 48 -9.34 -2.89 -7.33
CA GLU A 48 -8.94 -3.86 -8.37
C GLU A 48 -7.77 -4.73 -7.89
N TYR A 49 -6.77 -4.11 -7.26
CA TYR A 49 -5.63 -4.82 -6.66
C TYR A 49 -5.91 -5.45 -5.30
N ARG A 50 -7.10 -5.18 -4.71
CA ARG A 50 -7.50 -5.68 -3.40
C ARG A 50 -6.47 -5.36 -2.29
N LEU A 51 -5.90 -4.16 -2.31
CA LEU A 51 -4.82 -3.78 -1.38
C LEU A 51 -5.23 -3.90 0.10
N GLY A 52 -6.50 -3.62 0.43
CA GLY A 52 -7.02 -3.84 1.78
C GLY A 52 -6.95 -5.31 2.20
N THR A 53 -7.31 -6.23 1.29
CA THR A 53 -7.19 -7.68 1.55
C THR A 53 -5.73 -8.10 1.70
N ILE A 54 -4.81 -7.55 0.90
CA ILE A 54 -3.37 -7.84 1.04
C ILE A 54 -2.87 -7.41 2.41
N ALA A 55 -3.25 -6.21 2.87
CA ALA A 55 -2.89 -5.70 4.18
C ALA A 55 -3.39 -6.59 5.32
N ASP A 56 -4.67 -6.97 5.29
CA ASP A 56 -5.27 -7.84 6.31
C ASP A 56 -4.60 -9.23 6.33
N GLU A 57 -4.34 -9.80 5.16
CA GLU A 57 -3.70 -11.12 5.06
C GLU A 57 -2.23 -11.08 5.50
N LEU A 58 -1.47 -10.04 5.15
CA LEU A 58 -0.10 -9.85 5.63
C LEU A 58 -0.06 -9.77 7.17
N MET A 59 -0.99 -9.03 7.77
CA MET A 59 -1.11 -8.94 9.22
C MET A 59 -1.46 -10.31 9.83
N ARG A 60 -2.42 -11.02 9.24
CA ARG A 60 -2.92 -12.30 9.74
C ARG A 60 -1.85 -13.39 9.75
N VAL A 61 -1.14 -13.58 8.63
CA VAL A 61 -0.14 -14.65 8.51
C VAL A 61 1.12 -14.36 9.32
N ASN A 62 1.44 -13.08 9.57
CA ASN A 62 2.61 -12.67 10.35
C ASN A 62 2.32 -12.37 11.83
N MET A 63 1.10 -12.62 12.32
CA MET A 63 0.67 -12.23 13.67
C MET A 63 1.56 -12.80 14.77
N HIS A 64 2.00 -14.05 14.63
CA HIS A 64 2.77 -14.76 15.65
C HIS A 64 4.20 -15.09 15.22
N ALA A 65 4.39 -15.45 13.95
CA ALA A 65 5.67 -15.81 13.37
C ALA A 65 5.69 -15.39 11.90
N TRP A 66 6.88 -15.33 11.29
CA TRP A 66 6.99 -15.12 9.85
C TRP A 66 6.47 -16.34 9.08
N ASP A 67 5.59 -16.12 8.11
CA ASP A 67 5.12 -17.16 7.19
C ASP A 67 5.96 -17.19 5.90
N GLU A 68 6.80 -18.21 5.78
CA GLU A 68 7.79 -18.35 4.70
C GLU A 68 7.21 -18.41 3.28
N ARG A 69 5.95 -18.80 3.15
CA ARG A 69 5.32 -18.97 1.83
C ARG A 69 4.44 -17.79 1.48
N SER A 70 3.59 -17.41 2.41
CA SER A 70 2.53 -16.43 2.20
C SER A 70 3.09 -15.02 2.26
N SER A 71 4.06 -14.74 3.14
CA SER A 71 4.60 -13.40 3.30
C SER A 71 5.32 -12.89 2.04
N PRO A 72 6.30 -13.63 1.45
CA PRO A 72 6.92 -13.18 0.20
C PRO A 72 5.91 -13.00 -0.93
N MET A 73 5.00 -13.97 -1.11
CA MET A 73 3.96 -13.91 -2.14
C MET A 73 3.04 -12.67 -2.01
N LEU A 74 2.66 -12.31 -0.78
CA LEU A 74 1.82 -11.14 -0.54
C LEU A 74 2.60 -9.82 -0.71
N ILE A 75 3.88 -9.80 -0.32
CA ILE A 75 4.77 -8.65 -0.55
C ILE A 75 4.96 -8.42 -2.04
N ASP A 76 5.24 -9.46 -2.83
CA ASP A 76 5.41 -9.35 -4.28
C ASP A 76 4.17 -8.79 -4.95
N ARG A 77 2.99 -9.31 -4.57
CA ARG A 77 1.70 -8.79 -5.06
C ARG A 77 1.50 -7.32 -4.71
N PHE A 78 1.84 -6.93 -3.48
CA PHE A 78 1.80 -5.53 -3.07
C PHE A 78 2.75 -4.69 -3.93
N VAL A 79 4.01 -5.11 -4.13
CA VAL A 79 5.01 -4.37 -4.90
C VAL A 79 4.57 -4.16 -6.35
N THR A 80 3.98 -5.18 -6.98
CA THR A 80 3.41 -5.05 -8.33
C THR A 80 2.26 -4.05 -8.35
N ALA A 81 1.27 -4.20 -7.47
CA ALA A 81 0.12 -3.30 -7.39
C ALA A 81 0.52 -1.85 -7.05
N TRP A 82 1.51 -1.69 -6.17
CA TRP A 82 1.98 -0.39 -5.72
C TRP A 82 2.72 0.37 -6.81
N GLY A 83 3.33 -0.34 -7.78
CA GLY A 83 3.91 0.28 -8.98
C GLY A 83 2.87 1.09 -9.75
N ASP A 84 1.73 0.48 -10.05
CA ASP A 84 0.64 1.13 -10.79
C ASP A 84 -0.02 2.26 -9.99
N VAL A 85 -0.21 2.08 -8.67
CA VAL A 85 -0.71 3.14 -7.79
C VAL A 85 0.25 4.33 -7.79
N THR A 86 1.55 4.06 -7.68
CA THR A 86 2.58 5.11 -7.65
C THR A 86 2.62 5.87 -8.96
N GLU A 87 2.67 5.18 -10.10
CA GLU A 87 2.66 5.81 -11.42
C GLU A 87 1.40 6.68 -11.61
N TYR A 88 0.23 6.17 -11.22
CA TYR A 88 -1.00 6.94 -11.31
C TYR A 88 -0.96 8.20 -10.45
N MET A 89 -0.49 8.09 -9.20
CA MET A 89 -0.46 9.22 -8.28
C MET A 89 0.58 10.27 -8.68
N GLU A 90 1.76 9.87 -9.15
CA GLU A 90 2.81 10.78 -9.60
C GLU A 90 2.35 11.57 -10.83
N ASN A 91 1.66 10.92 -11.78
CA ASN A 91 1.06 11.58 -12.95
C ASN A 91 -0.09 12.54 -12.60
N ASN A 92 -0.64 12.47 -11.39
CA ASN A 92 -1.77 13.28 -10.94
C ASN A 92 -1.47 13.97 -9.59
N LEU A 93 -0.18 14.26 -9.31
CA LEU A 93 0.27 14.69 -7.99
C LEU A 93 -0.42 15.96 -7.49
N ASN A 94 -0.67 16.94 -8.37
CA ASN A 94 -1.34 18.18 -8.01
C ASN A 94 -2.79 17.94 -7.55
N ASP A 95 -3.46 16.95 -8.14
CA ASP A 95 -4.85 16.60 -7.85
C ASP A 95 -4.99 15.67 -6.64
N LEU A 96 -3.89 14.98 -6.27
CA LEU A 96 -3.83 13.93 -5.25
C LEU A 96 -2.78 14.24 -4.16
N TYR A 97 -2.38 15.50 -4.01
CA TYR A 97 -1.24 15.91 -3.17
C TYR A 97 -1.39 15.47 -1.70
N ILE A 98 -2.62 15.35 -1.21
CA ILE A 98 -2.93 14.93 0.17
C ILE A 98 -2.43 13.52 0.50
N PHE A 99 -2.19 12.69 -0.52
CA PHE A 99 -1.71 11.32 -0.37
C PHE A 99 -0.18 11.19 -0.46
N SER A 100 0.54 12.25 -0.83
CA SER A 100 1.98 12.24 -1.14
C SER A 100 2.87 11.70 0.00
N GLY A 101 2.57 12.05 1.26
CA GLY A 101 3.33 11.55 2.41
C GLY A 101 3.23 10.02 2.56
N ARG A 102 2.02 9.47 2.40
CA ARG A 102 1.79 8.03 2.46
C ARG A 102 2.37 7.31 1.24
N LEU A 103 2.33 7.96 0.07
CA LEU A 103 2.98 7.47 -1.14
C LEU A 103 4.47 7.22 -0.89
N TYR A 104 5.17 8.24 -0.40
CA TYR A 104 6.60 8.16 -0.09
C TYR A 104 6.92 7.02 0.89
N THR A 105 6.15 6.91 1.98
CA THR A 105 6.34 5.86 2.98
C THR A 105 6.18 4.45 2.39
N LEU A 106 5.12 4.20 1.63
CA LEU A 106 4.85 2.87 1.06
C LEU A 106 5.80 2.50 -0.10
N THR A 107 6.24 3.49 -0.88
CA THR A 107 7.27 3.29 -1.90
C THR A 107 8.62 2.92 -1.29
N ASN A 108 8.97 3.47 -0.13
CA ASN A 108 10.18 3.06 0.58
C ASN A 108 10.11 1.60 1.07
N TYR A 109 8.94 1.11 1.51
CA TYR A 109 8.79 -0.32 1.83
C TYR A 109 9.02 -1.21 0.62
N CYS A 110 8.55 -0.81 -0.57
CA CYS A 110 8.80 -1.57 -1.80
C CYS A 110 10.31 -1.71 -2.07
N ARG A 111 11.09 -0.64 -1.85
CA ARG A 111 12.55 -0.67 -2.02
C ARG A 111 13.22 -1.61 -1.00
N LEU A 112 12.83 -1.48 0.27
CA LEU A 112 13.36 -2.31 1.36
C LEU A 112 13.17 -3.81 1.12
N PHE A 113 12.09 -4.22 0.45
CA PHE A 113 11.85 -5.63 0.14
C PHE A 113 12.47 -6.08 -1.20
N LYS A 114 12.66 -5.18 -2.17
CA LYS A 114 13.39 -5.49 -3.42
C LYS A 114 14.88 -5.73 -3.18
N GLU A 115 15.52 -4.90 -2.34
CA GLU A 115 16.94 -5.03 -2.02
C GLU A 115 17.27 -6.38 -1.35
N ILE A 116 16.33 -6.96 -0.59
CA ILE A 116 16.50 -8.26 0.08
C ILE A 116 16.56 -9.44 -0.92
N HIS A 117 15.93 -9.31 -2.09
CA HIS A 117 15.92 -10.35 -3.12
C HIS A 117 17.17 -10.35 -4.02
N GLU A 118 18.00 -9.30 -3.97
CA GLU A 118 19.27 -9.23 -4.73
C GLU A 118 20.48 -9.74 -3.93
N GLU A 119 20.35 -9.87 -2.59
CA GLU A 119 21.43 -10.33 -1.69
C GLU A 119 21.28 -11.78 -1.20
N SER A 120 20.20 -12.49 -1.58
CA SER A 120 19.92 -13.90 -1.22
C SER A 120 20.16 -14.86 -2.39
#